data_AF-A0AAV0KRC6-F1
#
_entry.id   AF-A0AAV0KRC6-F1
#
_cell.length_a   1.000
_cell.length_b   1.000
_cell.length_c   1.000
_cell.angle_alpha   90.00
_cell.angle_beta   90.00
_cell.angle_gamma   90.00
#
_symmetry.space_group_name_H-M   'P 1'
#
loop_
_entity.id
_entity.type
_entity.pdbx_description
1 polymer ?
#
loop_
_entity_poly.entity_id
_entity_poly.type
_entity_poly.pdbx_seq_one_letter_code
_entity_poly.pdbx_strand_id
1 'polypeptide(L)'
;MRVPLICFGTVEWHLPVRYLRQFGREQCIPLEVPESQRAFHHRDGWQGTHDWPTKLAEYIMIWENRQLQDIVTPTHVDRMGYHDPYLDRYRQTSVRYVTPEGAADGA
;
A
#
# COMPACT_ATOMS: atom_id res chain seq x y z
N MET A 1 9.38 -0.68 -3.55
CA MET A 1 8.79 0.27 -4.51
C MET A 1 7.49 0.82 -3.94
N ARG A 2 7.43 2.13 -3.71
CA ARG A 2 6.28 2.81 -3.09
C ARG A 2 6.11 4.16 -3.77
N VAL A 3 4.87 4.55 -4.03
CA VAL A 3 4.55 5.87 -4.62
C VAL A 3 3.60 6.56 -3.64
N PRO A 4 3.87 7.80 -3.21
CA PRO A 4 3.00 8.47 -2.24
C PRO A 4 1.75 9.00 -2.97
N LEU A 5 0.56 8.73 -2.45
CA LEU A 5 -0.65 9.46 -2.78
C LEU A 5 -0.75 10.65 -1.83
N ILE A 6 -0.77 11.85 -2.39
CA ILE A 6 -0.76 13.10 -1.64
C ILE A 6 -2.16 13.72 -1.70
N CYS A 7 -2.80 13.87 -0.55
CA CYS A 7 -4.02 14.66 -0.37
C CYS A 7 -3.74 15.75 0.69
N PHE A 8 -4.30 16.95 0.57
CA PHE A 8 -4.00 18.06 1.48
C PHE A 8 -4.27 17.67 2.95
N GLY A 9 -3.18 17.41 3.70
CA GLY A 9 -3.22 16.98 5.11
C GLY A 9 -3.03 15.47 5.34
N THR A 10 -2.82 14.66 4.31
CA THR A 10 -2.64 13.19 4.42
C THR A 10 -1.71 12.68 3.32
N VAL A 11 -0.70 11.90 3.69
CA VAL A 11 0.11 11.14 2.75
C VAL A 11 -0.14 9.66 2.98
N GLU A 12 -0.54 8.95 1.92
CA GLU A 12 -0.72 7.50 1.94
C GLU A 12 0.26 6.84 0.97
N TRP A 13 1.03 5.86 1.43
CA TRP A 13 1.91 5.11 0.55
C TRP A 13 1.14 4.08 -0.27
N HIS A 14 1.00 4.34 -1.57
CA HIS A 14 0.54 3.34 -2.51
C HIS A 14 1.62 2.28 -2.71
N LEU A 15 1.24 1.03 -2.49
CA LEU A 15 2.05 -0.16 -2.73
C LEU A 15 1.46 -0.91 -3.93
N PRO A 16 1.78 -0.50 -5.17
CA PRO A 16 1.17 -1.10 -6.36
C PRO A 16 1.47 -2.60 -6.49
N VAL A 17 2.56 -3.08 -5.86
CA VAL A 17 2.87 -4.51 -5.70
C VAL A 17 1.74 -5.33 -5.06
N ARG A 18 0.86 -4.72 -4.25
CA ARG A 18 -0.27 -5.42 -3.61
C ARG A 18 -1.44 -5.72 -4.56
N TYR A 19 -1.50 -5.06 -5.69
CA TYR A 19 -2.66 -5.11 -6.60
C TYR A 19 -2.31 -5.59 -8.01
N LEU A 20 -1.07 -6.03 -8.24
CA LEU A 20 -0.59 -6.48 -9.55
C LEU A 20 -1.51 -7.52 -10.23
N ARG A 21 -2.14 -8.40 -9.45
CA ARG A 21 -3.07 -9.38 -9.99
C ARG A 21 -4.36 -8.81 -10.58
N GLN A 22 -4.86 -7.68 -10.08
CA GLN A 22 -6.01 -7.02 -10.67
C GLN A 22 -5.71 -6.56 -12.11
N PHE A 23 -4.43 -6.38 -12.43
CA PHE A 23 -3.94 -5.99 -13.75
C PHE A 23 -3.32 -7.16 -14.54
N GLY A 24 -3.56 -8.41 -14.12
CA GLY A 24 -3.05 -9.60 -14.83
C GLY A 24 -1.53 -9.76 -14.75
N ARG A 25 -0.86 -9.16 -13.76
CA ARG A 25 0.58 -9.27 -13.52
C ARG A 25 0.88 -10.26 -12.40
N GLU A 26 2.07 -10.85 -12.44
CA GLU A 26 2.56 -11.67 -11.35
C GLU A 26 2.79 -10.83 -10.09
N GLN A 27 2.23 -11.28 -8.99
CA GLN A 27 2.35 -10.61 -7.71
C GLN A 27 3.41 -11.32 -6.87
N CYS A 28 4.56 -10.66 -6.70
CA CYS A 28 5.57 -11.14 -5.77
C CYS A 28 5.08 -11.00 -4.32
N ILE A 29 5.64 -11.79 -3.42
CA ILE A 29 5.44 -11.68 -1.98
C ILE A 29 6.01 -10.32 -1.56
N PRO A 30 5.19 -9.33 -1.15
CA PRO A 30 5.72 -8.01 -0.81
C PRO A 30 6.73 -8.13 0.33
N LEU A 31 7.94 -7.58 0.13
CA LEU A 31 8.88 -7.27 1.21
C LEU A 31 8.17 -6.37 2.23
N GLU A 32 8.62 -6.45 3.49
CA GLU A 32 8.03 -5.81 4.67
C GLU A 32 7.20 -4.57 4.35
N VAL A 33 5.92 -4.68 4.70
CA VAL A 33 4.98 -3.55 4.62
C VAL A 33 5.54 -2.53 5.61
N PRO A 34 5.89 -1.32 5.16
CA PRO A 34 6.24 -0.30 6.14
C PRO A 34 5.03 -0.13 7.03
N GLU A 35 5.30 0.07 8.31
CA GLU A 35 4.28 0.55 9.23
C GLU A 35 3.55 1.69 8.50
N SER A 36 2.24 1.51 8.28
CA SER A 36 1.39 2.59 7.78
C SER A 36 1.77 3.80 8.61
N GLN A 37 2.30 4.88 8.02
CA GLN A 37 2.71 6.04 8.80
C GLN A 37 1.42 6.65 9.40
N ARG A 38 0.93 6.08 10.50
CA ARG A 38 -0.32 6.42 11.18
C ARG A 38 -0.33 7.91 11.52
N ALA A 39 0.86 8.47 11.74
CA ALA A 39 1.11 9.90 11.90
C ALA A 39 0.52 10.78 10.77
N PHE A 40 0.46 10.29 9.53
CA PHE A 40 -0.14 11.02 8.39
C PHE A 40 -1.57 10.59 8.06
N HIS A 41 -2.02 9.44 8.59
CA HIS A 41 -3.43 9.04 8.55
C HIS A 41 -4.26 9.77 9.61
N HIS A 42 -3.61 10.41 10.59
CA HIS A 42 -4.27 11.21 11.59
C HIS A 42 -4.74 12.54 10.99
N ARG A 43 -6.06 12.68 10.87
CA ARG A 43 -6.74 13.89 10.39
C ARG A 43 -6.60 15.10 11.35
N ASP A 44 -6.00 14.88 12.51
CA ASP A 44 -5.90 15.85 13.61
C ASP A 44 -4.96 17.02 13.29
N GLY A 45 -4.09 16.86 12.29
CA GLY A 45 -3.19 17.92 11.81
C GLY A 45 -3.89 19.05 11.03
N TRP A 46 -5.21 19.04 10.84
CA TRP A 46 -5.93 20.18 10.26
C TRP A 46 -6.09 21.34 11.26
N GLN A 47 -5.93 21.11 12.56
CA GLN A 47 -5.94 22.16 13.59
C GLN A 47 -4.51 22.61 13.90
N GLY A 48 -4.03 23.58 13.13
CA GLY A 48 -2.74 24.23 13.36
C GLY A 48 -2.14 24.84 12.09
N THR A 49 -1.36 25.90 12.25
CA THR A 49 -0.56 26.47 11.16
C THR A 49 0.63 25.55 10.92
N HIS A 50 0.51 24.61 9.99
CA HIS A 50 1.63 23.80 9.54
C HIS A 50 2.21 24.34 8.25
N ASP A 51 3.55 24.37 8.18
CA ASP A 51 4.28 24.60 6.93
C ASP A 51 4.21 23.34 6.06
N TRP A 52 3.05 23.15 5.43
CA TRP A 52 2.75 22.04 4.53
C TRP A 52 3.73 21.95 3.35
N PRO A 53 4.16 23.05 2.70
CA PRO A 53 5.19 23.01 1.67
C PRO A 53 6.46 22.29 2.13
N THR A 54 7.01 22.66 3.30
CA THR A 54 8.23 22.03 3.82
C THR A 54 7.99 20.58 4.21
N LYS A 55 6.87 20.27 4.87
CA LYS A 55 6.54 18.88 5.26
C LYS A 55 6.34 17.95 4.07
N LEU A 56 5.76 18.45 2.98
CA LEU A 56 5.42 17.65 1.80
C LEU A 56 6.53 17.61 0.75
N ALA A 57 7.58 18.44 0.88
CA ALA A 57 8.65 18.58 -0.11
C ALA A 57 9.28 17.24 -0.52
N GLU A 58 9.60 16.38 0.45
CA GLU A 58 10.18 15.05 0.18
C GLU A 58 9.23 14.14 -0.61
N TYR A 59 7.94 14.16 -0.29
CA TYR A 59 6.92 13.33 -0.94
C TYR A 59 6.60 13.84 -2.35
N ILE A 60 6.59 15.17 -2.53
CA ILE A 60 6.43 15.81 -3.85
C ILE A 60 7.57 15.36 -4.77
N MET A 61 8.82 15.41 -4.29
CA MET A 61 9.96 14.94 -5.06
C MET A 61 9.83 13.46 -5.47
N ILE A 62 9.36 12.60 -4.57
CA ILE A 62 9.14 11.17 -4.87
C ILE A 62 7.99 11.00 -5.88
N TRP A 63 6.91 11.77 -5.76
CA TRP A 63 5.78 11.75 -6.69
C TRP A 63 6.14 12.24 -8.09
N GLU A 64 6.95 13.29 -8.19
CA GLU A 64 7.46 13.80 -9.47
C GLU A 64 8.29 12.72 -10.18
N ASN A 65 9.09 11.97 -9.41
CA ASN A 65 9.93 10.88 -9.90
C ASN A 65 9.24 9.52 -9.93
N ARG A 66 7.90 9.46 -9.81
CA ARG A 66 7.15 8.19 -9.72
C ARG A 66 7.34 7.25 -10.91
N GLN A 67 7.70 7.77 -12.08
CA GLN A 67 7.98 6.94 -13.26
C GLN A 67 9.25 6.08 -13.09
N LEU A 68 10.17 6.51 -12.23
CA LEU A 68 11.31 5.67 -11.80
C LEU A 68 10.87 4.52 -10.87
N GLN A 69 9.61 4.54 -10.43
CA GLN A 69 8.97 3.49 -9.63
C GLN A 69 8.04 2.60 -10.50
N ASP A 70 8.37 2.40 -11.77
CA ASP A 70 7.66 1.47 -12.65
C ASP A 70 7.83 0.01 -12.21
N ILE A 71 6.71 -0.69 -12.03
CA ILE A 71 6.72 -2.14 -11.78
C ILE A 71 6.77 -2.87 -13.12
N VAL A 72 7.96 -3.34 -13.49
CA VAL A 72 8.11 -4.33 -14.56
C VAL A 72 7.94 -5.71 -13.94
N THR A 73 6.75 -6.29 -14.10
CA THR A 73 6.46 -7.68 -13.70
C THR A 73 5.93 -8.48 -14.87
N PRO A 74 6.24 -9.78 -14.95
CA PRO A 74 5.69 -10.64 -15.98
C PRO A 74 4.15 -10.61 -15.96
N THR A 75 3.53 -10.80 -17.12
CA THR A 75 2.11 -11.18 -17.16
C THR A 75 1.94 -12.52 -16.46
N HIS A 76 0.89 -12.64 -15.65
CA HIS A 76 0.50 -13.92 -15.09
C HIS A 76 -0.31 -14.68 -16.14
N VAL A 77 0.26 -15.75 -16.71
CA VAL A 77 -0.35 -16.49 -17.84
C VAL A 77 -0.99 -17.81 -17.40
N ASP A 78 -0.64 -18.34 -16.22
CA ASP A 78 -0.99 -19.70 -15.81
C ASP A 78 -1.95 -19.80 -14.62
N ARG A 79 -2.67 -20.94 -14.53
CA ARG A 79 -3.34 -21.34 -13.29
C ARG A 79 -2.28 -21.68 -12.24
N MET A 80 -2.30 -20.97 -11.13
CA MET A 80 -1.45 -21.30 -9.98
C MET A 80 -1.75 -22.69 -9.43
N GLY A 81 -0.68 -23.39 -9.06
CA GLY A 81 -0.77 -24.59 -8.24
C GLY A 81 -1.34 -24.29 -6.86
N TYR A 82 -1.86 -25.31 -6.18
CA TYR A 82 -2.45 -25.16 -4.85
C TYR A 82 -1.45 -24.64 -3.80
N HIS A 83 -0.16 -24.97 -3.95
CA HIS A 83 0.97 -24.56 -3.10
C HIS A 83 1.78 -23.40 -3.71
N ASP A 84 1.13 -22.57 -4.53
CA ASP A 84 1.77 -21.35 -5.00
C ASP A 84 2.12 -20.45 -3.78
N PRO A 85 3.36 -19.94 -3.67
CA PRO A 85 3.81 -19.17 -2.51
C PRO A 85 2.94 -17.94 -2.21
N TYR A 86 2.36 -17.32 -3.25
CA TYR A 86 1.42 -16.22 -3.05
C TYR A 86 0.10 -16.73 -2.46
N LEU A 87 -0.44 -17.85 -2.94
CA LEU A 87 -1.71 -18.39 -2.41
C LEU A 87 -1.56 -18.86 -0.97
N ASP A 88 -0.45 -19.49 -0.62
CA ASP A 88 -0.19 -19.92 0.75
C ASP A 88 -0.12 -18.71 1.69
N ARG A 89 0.63 -17.67 1.33
CA ARG A 89 0.65 -16.41 2.09
C ARG A 89 -0.74 -15.79 2.17
N TYR A 90 -1.44 -15.65 1.04
CA TYR A 90 -2.76 -15.04 1.01
C TYR A 90 -3.72 -15.77 1.95
N ARG A 91 -3.70 -17.10 1.98
CA ARG A 91 -4.53 -17.90 2.89
C ARG A 91 -4.17 -17.73 4.36
N GLN A 92 -2.88 -17.52 4.67
CA GLN A 92 -2.40 -17.30 6.04
C GLN A 92 -2.68 -15.87 6.54
N THR A 93 -2.64 -14.87 5.66
CA THR A 93 -2.70 -13.45 6.06
C THR A 93 -4.02 -12.75 5.75
N SER A 94 -4.84 -13.29 4.83
CA SER A 94 -6.14 -12.67 4.52
C SER A 94 -7.22 -13.20 5.45
N VAL A 95 -8.01 -12.27 5.99
CA VAL A 95 -9.22 -12.60 6.73
C VAL A 95 -10.29 -12.96 5.69
N ARG A 96 -10.70 -14.23 5.66
CA ARG A 96 -11.70 -14.73 4.70
C ARG A 96 -13.11 -14.23 4.99
N TYR A 97 -13.39 -13.86 6.24
CA TYR A 97 -14.71 -13.43 6.69
C TYR A 97 -14.55 -12.21 7.58
N VAL A 98 -15.14 -11.08 7.19
CA VAL A 98 -15.30 -9.94 8.09
C VAL A 98 -16.47 -10.29 9.01
N THR A 99 -16.19 -10.90 10.16
CA THR A 99 -17.21 -11.08 11.20
C THR A 99 -17.34 -9.77 11.99
N PRO A 100 -18.53 -9.47 12.54
CA PRO A 100 -18.73 -8.27 13.37
C PRO A 100 -17.77 -8.22 14.57
N GLU A 101 -17.41 -9.39 15.11
CA GLU A 101 -16.51 -9.55 16.26
C GLU A 101 -15.08 -9.13 15.93
N GLY A 102 -14.55 -9.49 14.74
CA GLY A 102 -13.20 -9.11 14.33
C GLY A 102 -13.02 -7.62 14.02
N ALA A 103 -14.11 -6.87 13.89
CA ALA A 103 -14.09 -5.42 13.69
C ALA A 103 -14.06 -4.62 15.00
N ALA A 104 -14.36 -5.25 16.15
CA ALA A 104 -14.49 -4.60 17.45
C ALA A 104 -13.16 -4.48 18.23
N ASP A 105 -12.17 -5.33 17.95
CA ASP A 105 -10.88 -5.38 18.69
C ASP A 105 -9.85 -4.31 18.27
N GLY A 106 -10.29 -3.23 17.61
CA GLY A 106 -9.42 -2.18 17.06
C GLY A 106 -9.71 -0.76 17.53
N ALA A 107 -10.52 -0.57 18.58
CA ALA A 107 -10.88 0.74 19.14
C ALA A 107 -9.97 1.16 20.30
#